data_AF-A0A526Q3V2-F1
#
_entry.id   AF-A0A526Q3V2-F1
#
_cell.length_a   1.000
_cell.length_b   1.000
_cell.length_c   1.000
_cell.angle_alpha   90.00
_cell.angle_beta   90.00
_cell.angle_gamma   90.00
#
_symmetry.space_group_name_H-M   'P 1'
#
loop_
_entity.id
_entity.type
_entity.pdbx_description
1 polymer ?
#
loop_
_entity_poly.entity_id
_entity_poly.type
_entity_poly.pdbx_seq_one_letter_code
_entity_poly.pdbx_strand_id
1 'polypeptide(L)'
;LQAVSVVAILGVGVSITMTADGFDLSVGSVAASSVMAASYAMVVWQMDAAGTIALVLLMGALIGLANGLLIVRVGVPDLLATLATMFLLAGLQLIPTGGRSITAGMVLPDGSTVPGAYDPAFLILGRSRLFDLVPMSVVVMAVVAFLAWFL
;
A
#
# COMPACT_ATOMS: atom_id res chain seq x y z
N LEU A 1 19.10 -1.38 -3.14
CA LEU A 1 18.62 -1.58 -1.75
C LEU A 1 17.17 -1.13 -1.55
N GLN A 2 16.78 0.08 -1.99
CA GLN A 2 15.43 0.60 -1.76
C GLN A 2 14.30 -0.26 -2.36
N ALA A 3 14.36 -0.61 -3.64
CA ALA A 3 13.35 -1.48 -4.26
C ALA A 3 13.30 -2.87 -3.59
N VAL A 4 14.47 -3.43 -3.27
CA VAL A 4 14.59 -4.73 -2.58
C VAL A 4 13.94 -4.68 -1.19
N SER A 5 14.14 -3.58 -0.44
CA SER A 5 13.51 -3.44 0.88
C SER A 5 11.98 -3.37 0.81
N VAL A 6 11.42 -2.74 -0.23
CA VAL A 6 9.96 -2.69 -0.42
C VAL A 6 9.41 -4.10 -0.69
N VAL A 7 10.07 -4.85 -1.59
CA VAL A 7 9.67 -6.24 -1.89
C VAL A 7 9.83 -7.14 -0.67
N ALA A 8 10.89 -6.95 0.13
CA ALA A 8 11.09 -7.71 1.36
C ALA A 8 9.99 -7.45 2.40
N ILE A 9 9.53 -6.20 2.56
CA ILE A 9 8.39 -5.87 3.44
C ILE A 9 7.12 -6.62 2.99
N LEU A 10 6.85 -6.64 1.68
CA LEU A 10 5.70 -7.40 1.15
C LEU A 10 5.86 -8.90 1.40
N GLY A 11 7.08 -9.43 1.25
CA GLY A 11 7.40 -10.82 1.56
C GLY A 11 7.14 -11.20 3.02
N VAL A 12 7.44 -10.29 3.97
CA VAL A 12 7.08 -10.49 5.39
C VAL A 12 5.57 -10.61 5.55
N GLY A 13 4.78 -9.75 4.90
CA GLY A 13 3.32 -9.84 4.93
C GLY A 13 2.79 -11.19 4.42
N VAL A 14 3.32 -11.68 3.30
CA VAL A 14 2.95 -12.99 2.73
C VAL A 14 3.38 -14.14 3.65
N SER A 15 4.52 -14.03 4.32
CA SER A 15 4.96 -15.09 5.24
C SER A 15 4.00 -15.29 6.42
N ILE A 16 3.37 -14.21 6.90
CA ILE A 16 2.39 -14.27 7.99
C ILE A 16 1.13 -15.01 7.53
N THR A 17 0.64 -14.75 6.31
CA THR A 17 -0.56 -15.43 5.79
C THR A 17 -0.29 -16.91 5.50
N MET A 18 0.88 -17.23 4.94
CA MET A 18 1.28 -18.63 4.68
C MET A 18 1.46 -19.44 5.97
N THR A 19 1.87 -18.82 7.07
CA THR A 19 1.99 -19.51 8.37
C THR A 19 0.63 -19.94 8.91
N ALA A 20 -0.44 -19.25 8.52
CA ALA A 20 -1.83 -19.59 8.85
C ALA A 20 -2.48 -20.55 7.84
N ASP A 21 -1.68 -21.27 7.03
CA ASP A 21 -2.12 -22.11 5.91
C ASP A 21 -2.99 -21.37 4.87
N GLY A 22 -2.85 -20.04 4.77
CA GLY A 22 -3.57 -19.20 3.81
C GLY A 22 -2.66 -18.66 2.72
N PHE A 23 -3.11 -18.71 1.47
CA PHE A 23 -2.38 -18.14 0.33
C PHE A 23 -2.98 -16.78 -0.08
N ASP A 24 -2.20 -15.70 0.04
CA ASP A 24 -2.63 -14.35 -0.33
C ASP A 24 -1.98 -13.84 -1.61
N LEU A 25 -2.73 -13.91 -2.72
CA LEU A 25 -2.36 -13.32 -4.00
C LEU A 25 -2.64 -11.83 -4.11
N SER A 26 -3.50 -11.30 -3.23
CA SER A 26 -3.97 -9.92 -3.32
C SER A 26 -2.94 -8.89 -2.83
N VAL A 27 -1.88 -9.32 -2.13
CA VAL A 27 -0.84 -8.45 -1.53
C VAL A 27 -0.25 -7.44 -2.52
N GLY A 28 -0.04 -7.86 -3.78
CA GLY A 28 0.49 -6.99 -4.83
C GLY A 28 -0.51 -5.90 -5.23
N SER A 29 -1.77 -6.28 -5.41
CA SER A 29 -2.85 -5.33 -5.70
C SER A 29 -3.16 -4.41 -4.52
N VAL A 30 -3.08 -4.91 -3.28
CA VAL A 30 -3.20 -4.09 -2.07
C VAL A 30 -2.08 -3.06 -2.01
N ALA A 31 -0.82 -3.47 -2.24
CA ALA A 31 0.30 -2.55 -2.28
C ALA A 31 0.14 -1.48 -3.38
N ALA A 32 -0.27 -1.87 -4.58
CA ALA A 32 -0.52 -0.94 -5.68
C ALA A 32 -1.67 0.05 -5.36
N SER A 33 -2.78 -0.46 -4.82
CA SER A 33 -3.91 0.36 -4.36
C SER A 33 -3.49 1.32 -3.24
N SER A 34 -2.64 0.89 -2.31
CA SER A 34 -2.12 1.72 -1.23
C SER A 34 -1.25 2.86 -1.74
N VAL A 35 -0.39 2.62 -2.73
CA VAL A 35 0.38 3.69 -3.38
C VAL A 35 -0.55 4.69 -4.06
N MET A 36 -1.52 4.21 -4.82
CA MET A 36 -2.48 5.07 -5.51
C MET A 36 -3.35 5.88 -4.53
N ALA A 37 -3.84 5.25 -3.46
CA ALA A 37 -4.63 5.92 -2.42
C ALA A 37 -3.80 6.99 -1.69
N ALA A 38 -2.53 6.70 -1.38
CA ALA A 38 -1.62 7.67 -0.79
C ALA A 38 -1.42 8.88 -1.72
N SER A 39 -1.16 8.62 -3.01
CA SER A 39 -1.03 9.67 -4.02
C SER A 39 -2.30 10.51 -4.13
N TYR A 40 -3.48 9.89 -4.19
CA TYR A 40 -4.74 10.62 -4.28
C TYR A 40 -5.01 11.45 -3.01
N ALA A 41 -4.80 10.89 -1.82
CA ALA A 41 -5.02 11.59 -0.56
C ALA A 41 -4.12 12.84 -0.38
N MET A 42 -2.83 12.74 -0.72
CA MET A 42 -1.92 13.89 -0.62
C MET A 42 -2.06 14.87 -1.77
N VAL A 43 -2.25 14.40 -3.00
CA VAL A 43 -2.23 15.25 -4.19
C VAL A 43 -3.61 15.89 -4.44
N VAL A 44 -4.69 15.15 -4.25
CA VAL A 44 -6.07 15.64 -4.50
C VAL A 44 -6.71 16.14 -3.20
N TRP A 45 -6.68 15.36 -2.12
CA TRP A 45 -7.30 15.77 -0.85
C TRP A 45 -6.43 16.68 0.02
N GLN A 46 -5.17 16.92 -0.35
CA GLN A 46 -4.23 17.76 0.41
C GLN A 46 -4.10 17.32 1.88
N MET A 47 -4.22 16.01 2.14
CA MET A 47 -4.03 15.47 3.48
C MET A 47 -2.56 15.53 3.89
N ASP A 48 -2.32 15.69 5.19
CA ASP A 48 -0.98 15.62 5.77
C ASP A 48 -0.40 14.20 5.70
N ALA A 49 0.91 14.09 5.89
CA ALA A 49 1.59 12.80 5.86
C ALA A 49 1.02 11.79 6.88
N ALA A 50 0.70 12.25 8.10
CA ALA A 50 0.17 11.40 9.16
C ALA A 50 -1.24 10.88 8.83
N GLY A 51 -2.14 11.76 8.39
CA GLY A 51 -3.48 11.39 7.96
C GLY A 51 -3.47 10.41 6.78
N THR A 52 -2.54 10.61 5.83
CA THR A 52 -2.40 9.71 4.69
C THR A 52 -1.90 8.32 5.11
N ILE A 53 -0.89 8.24 5.99
CA ILE A 53 -0.40 6.96 6.52
C ILE A 53 -1.53 6.21 7.23
N ALA A 54 -2.28 6.90 8.10
CA ALA A 54 -3.41 6.31 8.81
C ALA A 54 -4.48 5.77 7.86
N LEU A 55 -4.83 6.54 6.82
CA LEU A 55 -5.81 6.14 5.80
C LEU A 55 -5.38 4.86 5.07
N VAL A 56 -4.13 4.79 4.62
CA VAL A 56 -3.60 3.65 3.85
C VAL A 56 -3.49 2.39 4.71
N LEU A 57 -3.07 2.53 5.98
CA LEU A 57 -3.04 1.43 6.93
C LEU A 57 -4.45 0.90 7.23
N LEU A 58 -5.41 1.80 7.42
CA LEU A 58 -6.81 1.44 7.64
C LEU A 58 -7.41 0.74 6.42
N MET A 59 -7.13 1.21 5.22
CA MET A 59 -7.54 0.54 3.98
C MET A 59 -6.97 -0.88 3.88
N GLY A 60 -5.66 -1.05 4.12
CA GLY A 60 -5.03 -2.37 4.13
C GLY A 60 -5.63 -3.31 5.18
N ALA A 61 -5.88 -2.81 6.39
CA ALA A 61 -6.50 -3.58 7.46
C ALA A 61 -7.94 -4.00 7.13
N LEU A 62 -8.74 -3.12 6.51
CA LEU A 62 -10.10 -3.45 6.07
C LEU A 62 -10.10 -4.51 4.98
N ILE A 63 -9.17 -4.45 4.02
CA ILE A 63 -9.05 -5.45 2.97
C ILE A 63 -8.63 -6.80 3.56
N GLY A 64 -7.64 -6.80 4.46
CA GLY A 64 -7.22 -8.01 5.17
C GLY A 64 -8.34 -8.61 6.01
N LEU A 65 -9.12 -7.78 6.69
CA LEU A 65 -10.31 -8.21 7.45
C LEU A 65 -11.38 -8.81 6.54
N ALA A 66 -11.65 -8.18 5.39
CA ALA A 66 -12.62 -8.69 4.42
C ALA A 66 -12.19 -10.06 3.87
N ASN A 67 -10.93 -10.21 3.46
CA ASN A 67 -10.36 -11.49 3.03
C ASN A 67 -10.47 -12.54 4.13
N GLY A 68 -10.05 -12.20 5.36
CA GLY A 68 -10.12 -13.10 6.51
C GLY A 68 -11.56 -13.52 6.84
N LEU A 69 -12.53 -12.61 6.74
CA LEU A 69 -13.94 -12.91 6.98
C LEU A 69 -14.53 -13.84 5.93
N LEU A 70 -14.19 -13.66 4.65
CA LEU A 70 -14.63 -14.52 3.56
C LEU A 70 -14.07 -15.94 3.71
N ILE A 71 -12.81 -16.06 4.11
CA ILE A 71 -12.14 -17.35 4.30
C ILE A 71 -12.70 -18.06 5.55
N VAL A 72 -12.66 -17.39 6.71
CA VAL A 72 -12.98 -18.00 8.01
C VAL A 72 -14.49 -18.21 8.21
N ARG A 73 -15.33 -17.24 7.82
CA ARG A 73 -16.77 -17.28 8.11
C ARG A 73 -17.61 -17.78 6.95
N VAL A 74 -17.28 -17.37 5.73
CA VAL A 74 -18.04 -17.77 4.53
C VAL A 74 -17.55 -19.11 3.97
N GLY A 75 -16.32 -19.53 4.31
CA GLY A 75 -15.75 -20.80 3.87
C GLY A 75 -15.31 -20.78 2.40
N VAL A 76 -15.03 -19.59 1.86
CA VAL A 76 -14.50 -19.45 0.50
C VAL A 76 -13.03 -19.89 0.52
N PRO A 77 -12.57 -20.68 -0.47
CA PRO A 77 -11.15 -20.98 -0.63
C PRO A 77 -10.30 -19.71 -0.67
N ASP A 78 -9.19 -19.71 0.05
CA ASP A 78 -8.21 -18.62 0.17
C ASP A 78 -7.77 -18.03 -1.18
N LEU A 79 -7.44 -18.89 -2.15
CA LEU A 79 -7.08 -18.49 -3.50
C LEU A 79 -8.21 -17.72 -4.20
N LEU A 80 -9.45 -18.17 -4.06
CA LEU A 80 -10.59 -17.53 -4.71
C LEU A 80 -10.92 -16.19 -4.06
N ALA A 81 -10.90 -16.13 -2.72
CA ALA A 81 -11.14 -14.88 -1.98
C ALA A 81 -10.08 -13.82 -2.34
N THR A 82 -8.81 -14.21 -2.36
CA THR A 82 -7.71 -13.26 -2.62
C THR A 82 -7.60 -12.89 -4.10
N LEU A 83 -7.89 -13.79 -5.04
CA LEU A 83 -8.03 -13.44 -6.47
C LEU A 83 -9.19 -12.47 -6.72
N ALA A 84 -10.35 -12.67 -6.09
CA ALA A 84 -11.48 -11.77 -6.22
C ALA A 84 -11.12 -10.36 -5.74
N THR A 85 -10.48 -10.25 -4.58
CA THR A 85 -9.99 -8.98 -4.04
C THR A 85 -8.91 -8.36 -4.93
N MET A 86 -8.01 -9.16 -5.50
CA MET A 86 -6.98 -8.71 -6.43
C MET A 86 -7.60 -8.01 -7.65
N PHE A 87 -8.62 -8.62 -8.28
CA PHE A 87 -9.34 -8.04 -9.42
C PHE A 87 -10.20 -6.85 -9.03
N LEU A 88 -10.87 -6.89 -7.88
CA LEU A 88 -11.68 -5.79 -7.38
C LEU A 88 -10.81 -4.54 -7.18
N LEU A 89 -9.65 -4.69 -6.54
CA LEU A 89 -8.71 -3.61 -6.34
C LEU A 89 -8.10 -3.11 -7.65
N ALA A 90 -7.74 -4.01 -8.57
CA ALA A 90 -7.25 -3.62 -9.89
C ALA A 90 -8.31 -2.82 -10.68
N GLY A 91 -9.58 -3.21 -10.60
CA GLY A 91 -10.69 -2.47 -11.21
C GLY A 91 -10.93 -1.11 -10.53
N LEU A 92 -10.93 -1.09 -9.19
CA LEU A 92 -11.10 0.12 -8.40
C LEU A 92 -9.98 1.14 -8.69
N GLN A 93 -8.76 0.68 -8.96
CA GLN A 93 -7.64 1.54 -9.34
C GLN A 93 -7.90 2.32 -10.64
N LEU A 94 -8.67 1.76 -11.58
CA LEU A 94 -8.92 2.40 -12.87
C LEU A 94 -9.91 3.57 -12.76
N ILE A 95 -10.80 3.59 -11.77
CA ILE A 95 -11.85 4.61 -11.62
C ILE A 95 -11.27 6.01 -11.35
N PRO A 96 -10.43 6.23 -10.31
CA PRO A 96 -9.91 7.57 -10.00
C PRO A 96 -8.74 7.97 -10.88
N THR A 97 -8.01 7.02 -11.48
CA THR A 97 -6.81 7.30 -12.27
C THR A 97 -7.06 7.39 -13.77
N GLY A 98 -8.15 6.80 -14.27
CA GLY A 98 -8.34 6.55 -15.70
C GLY A 98 -7.18 5.76 -16.33
N GLY A 99 -6.42 5.00 -15.52
CA GLY A 99 -5.19 4.31 -15.93
C GLY A 99 -3.93 5.18 -15.97
N ARG A 100 -3.92 6.40 -15.40
CA ARG A 100 -2.78 7.32 -15.40
C ARG A 100 -2.19 7.48 -13.99
N SER A 101 -0.86 7.54 -13.87
CA SER A 101 -0.20 7.77 -12.58
C SER A 101 -0.51 9.18 -12.04
N ILE A 102 -1.11 9.27 -10.86
CA ILE A 102 -1.41 10.55 -10.19
C ILE A 102 -0.09 11.18 -9.72
N THR A 103 0.26 12.30 -10.33
CA THR A 103 1.51 13.02 -10.04
C THR A 103 1.23 14.52 -9.87
N ALA A 104 1.96 15.17 -8.97
CA ALA A 104 1.92 16.61 -8.76
C ALA A 104 2.10 17.37 -10.10
N GLY A 105 1.24 18.34 -10.37
CA GLY A 105 1.24 19.11 -11.63
C GLY A 105 0.52 18.46 -12.81
N MET A 106 -0.18 17.33 -12.61
CA MET A 106 -1.06 16.79 -13.66
C MET A 106 -2.26 17.71 -13.89
N VAL A 107 -2.69 17.82 -15.15
CA VAL A 107 -3.96 18.45 -15.50
C VAL A 107 -5.05 17.40 -15.33
N LEU A 108 -5.96 17.63 -14.40
CA LEU A 108 -7.12 16.77 -14.15
C LEU A 108 -8.08 16.86 -15.37
N PRO A 109 -8.95 15.87 -15.64
CA PRO A 109 -9.84 15.89 -16.81
C PRO A 109 -10.81 17.08 -16.87
N ASP A 110 -10.95 17.82 -15.78
CA ASP A 110 -11.72 19.06 -15.66
C ASP A 110 -10.94 20.34 -16.07
N GLY A 111 -9.67 20.20 -16.48
CA GLY A 111 -8.82 21.32 -16.93
C GLY A 111 -8.08 22.06 -15.82
N SER A 112 -8.25 21.67 -14.55
CA SER A 112 -7.49 22.24 -13.43
C SER A 112 -6.12 21.56 -13.29
N THR A 113 -5.07 22.34 -13.00
CA THR A 113 -3.76 21.80 -12.63
C THR A 113 -3.80 21.44 -11.16
N VAL A 114 -3.43 20.21 -10.80
CA VAL A 114 -3.40 19.82 -9.39
C VAL A 114 -2.28 20.59 -8.67
N PRO A 115 -2.59 21.48 -7.72
CA PRO A 115 -1.58 22.30 -7.04
C PRO A 115 -0.77 21.51 -6.00
N GLY A 116 -1.24 20.32 -5.63
CA GLY A 116 -0.69 19.50 -4.56
C GLY A 116 0.67 18.91 -4.83
N ALA A 117 1.61 19.12 -3.90
CA ALA A 117 2.85 18.37 -3.81
C ALA A 117 2.75 17.31 -2.70
N TYR A 118 3.56 16.26 -2.79
CA TYR A 118 3.73 15.34 -1.67
C TYR A 118 4.29 16.09 -0.46
N ASP A 119 3.70 15.85 0.71
CA ASP A 119 4.16 16.42 1.97
C ASP A 119 5.66 16.07 2.18
N PRO A 120 6.53 17.05 2.49
CA PRO A 120 7.94 16.80 2.77
C PRO A 120 8.16 15.70 3.81
N ALA A 121 7.30 15.59 4.82
CA ALA A 121 7.39 14.56 5.85
C ALA A 121 7.16 13.14 5.27
N PHE A 122 6.26 13.01 4.28
CA PHE A 122 6.06 11.74 3.57
C PHE A 122 7.25 11.41 2.67
N LEU A 123 7.85 12.42 2.04
CA LEU A 123 9.04 12.24 1.21
C LEU A 123 10.27 11.80 2.01
N ILE A 124 10.35 12.11 3.30
CA ILE A 124 11.44 11.61 4.17
C ILE A 124 11.48 10.08 4.16
N LEU A 125 10.33 9.40 4.27
CA LEU A 125 10.27 7.93 4.22
C LEU A 125 10.86 7.35 2.93
N GLY A 126 10.67 8.03 1.79
CA GLY A 126 11.11 7.57 0.48
C GLY A 126 12.45 8.11 -0.01
N ARG A 127 12.91 9.27 0.47
CA ARG A 127 14.11 9.95 -0.06
C ARG A 127 15.24 10.10 0.94
N SER A 128 14.96 10.06 2.24
CA SER A 128 16.01 10.26 3.23
C SER A 128 16.88 9.01 3.43
N ARG A 129 18.12 9.26 3.83
CA ARG A 129 19.14 8.24 4.10
C ARG A 129 19.71 8.48 5.49
N LEU A 130 19.77 7.43 6.29
CA LEU A 130 20.45 7.42 7.57
C LEU A 130 21.96 7.35 7.34
N PHE A 131 22.70 8.32 7.90
CA PHE A 131 24.14 8.49 7.71
C PHE A 131 24.58 8.54 6.23
N ASP A 132 23.73 9.05 5.32
CA ASP A 132 23.93 9.07 3.85
C ASP A 132 24.15 7.70 3.16
N LEU A 133 24.20 6.62 3.93
CA LEU A 133 24.51 5.26 3.47
C LEU A 133 23.26 4.38 3.38
N VAL A 134 22.36 4.45 4.37
CA VAL A 134 21.25 3.51 4.50
C VAL A 134 19.92 4.19 4.13
N PRO A 135 19.23 3.76 3.06
CA PRO A 135 17.89 4.28 2.75
C PRO A 135 16.92 4.03 3.90
N MET A 136 16.06 5.00 4.22
CA MET A 136 15.07 4.82 5.30
C MET A 136 14.13 3.63 5.07
N SER A 137 13.89 3.24 3.82
CA SER A 137 13.12 2.04 3.49
C SER A 137 13.73 0.75 4.07
N VAL A 138 15.06 0.67 4.20
CA VAL A 138 15.76 -0.47 4.82
C VAL A 138 15.56 -0.46 6.33
N VAL A 139 15.55 0.71 6.96
CA VAL A 139 15.26 0.85 8.39
C VAL A 139 13.82 0.42 8.69
N VAL A 140 12.86 0.90 7.89
CA VAL A 140 11.45 0.48 7.99
C VAL A 140 11.32 -1.03 7.81
N MET A 141 11.97 -1.60 6.80
CA MET A 141 12.00 -3.06 6.59
C MET A 141 12.54 -3.80 7.82
N ALA A 142 13.65 -3.35 8.41
CA ALA A 142 14.22 -3.99 9.59
C ALA A 142 13.28 -3.93 10.80
N VAL A 143 12.62 -2.80 11.01
CA VAL A 143 11.61 -2.64 12.08
C VAL A 143 10.42 -3.56 11.84
N VAL A 144 9.87 -3.60 10.62
CA VAL A 144 8.74 -4.48 10.27
C VAL A 144 9.11 -5.95 10.46
N ALA A 145 10.28 -6.37 9.99
CA ALA A 145 10.77 -7.73 10.15
C ALA A 145 10.95 -8.10 11.64
N PHE A 146 11.50 -7.18 12.44
CA PHE A 146 11.65 -7.38 13.88
C PHE A 146 10.30 -7.50 14.60
N LEU A 147 9.32 -6.64 14.28
CA LEU A 147 7.98 -6.73 14.86
C LEU A 147 7.27 -8.01 14.44
N ALA A 148 7.38 -8.40 13.17
CA ALA A 148 6.79 -9.62 12.64
C ALA A 148 7.38 -10.89 13.27
N TRP A 149 8.63 -10.85 13.74
CA TRP A 149 9.25 -11.98 14.45
C TRP A 149 8.55 -12.34 15.77
N PHE A 150 7.85 -11.40 16.40
CA PHE A 150 7.12 -11.65 17.66
C PHE A 150 5.65 -12.04 17.46
N LEU A 151 5.15 -12.03 16.22
CA LEU A 151 3.81 -12.49 15.85
C LEU A 151 3.83 -13.98 15.55
#